data_AF-A0A6L9XXK9-F1
#
_entry.id   AF-A0A6L9XXK9-F1
#
_cell.length_a   1.000
_cell.length_b   1.000
_cell.length_c   1.000
_cell.angle_alpha   90.00
_cell.angle_beta   90.00
_cell.angle_gamma   90.00
#
_symmetry.space_group_name_H-M   'P 1'
#
loop_
_entity.id
_entity.type
_entity.pdbx_description
1 polymer ?
#
loop_
_entity_poly.entity_id
_entity_poly.type
_entity_poly.pdbx_seq_one_letter_code
_entity_poly.pdbx_strand_id
1 'polypeptide(L)'
;MFGNLTGWHLLVILAIVLLLFGAPKLPGLAKSLGQSMRIFRGEVKAMKEDDSAPGATPPVDDAAAAPTDASVSRPATTSTEPHPKP
;
A
#
# COMPACT_ATOMS: atom_id res chain seq x y z
N MET A 1 11.76 2.11 34.76
CA MET A 1 13.10 1.80 34.22
C MET A 1 13.04 1.38 32.73
N PHE A 2 12.29 2.10 31.88
CA PHE A 2 12.07 1.72 30.47
C PHE A 2 12.41 2.83 29.45
N GLY A 3 12.92 3.97 29.91
CA GLY A 3 13.17 5.16 29.06
C GLY A 3 14.46 5.13 28.24
N ASN A 4 15.15 3.99 28.15
CA ASN A 4 16.40 3.82 27.37
C ASN A 4 16.21 2.88 26.15
N LEU A 5 15.01 2.30 25.96
CA LEU A 5 14.65 1.48 24.79
C LEU A 5 14.16 2.34 23.61
N THR A 6 14.36 3.65 23.72
CA THR A 6 13.61 4.69 23.04
C THR A 6 14.18 4.94 21.65
N GLY A 7 13.59 4.30 20.65
CA GLY A 7 13.71 4.70 19.23
C GLY A 7 15.02 4.32 18.54
N TRP A 8 16.18 4.66 19.11
CA TRP A 8 17.46 4.45 18.44
C TRP A 8 17.77 2.97 18.20
N HIS A 9 17.48 2.13 19.20
CA HIS A 9 17.63 0.68 19.08
C HIS A 9 16.71 0.10 18.00
N LEU A 10 15.47 0.56 17.90
CA LEU A 10 14.54 0.11 16.86
C LEU A 10 15.03 0.50 15.47
N LEU A 11 15.61 1.71 15.33
CA LEU A 11 16.21 2.18 14.08
C LEU A 11 17.43 1.32 13.68
N VAL A 12 18.28 0.95 14.64
CA VAL A 12 19.41 0.04 14.40
C VAL A 12 18.94 -1.34 13.96
N ILE A 13 17.92 -1.89 14.61
CA ILE A 13 17.33 -3.19 14.23
C ILE A 13 16.74 -3.10 12.82
N LEU A 14 16.00 -2.03 12.52
CA LEU A 14 15.45 -1.79 11.19
C LEU A 14 16.55 -1.69 10.13
N ALA A 15 17.66 -1.01 10.43
CA ALA A 15 18.82 -0.92 9.55
C ALA A 15 19.44 -2.30 9.28
N ILE A 16 19.57 -3.16 10.30
CA ILE A 16 20.08 -4.53 10.14
C ILE A 16 19.12 -5.36 9.27
N VAL A 17 17.81 -5.28 9.52
CA VAL A 17 16.79 -5.97 8.71
C VAL A 17 16.83 -5.50 7.25
N LEU A 18 16.95 -4.19 7.02
CA LEU A 18 17.15 -3.63 5.68
C LEU A 18 18.42 -4.16 4.99
N LEU A 19 19.50 -4.34 5.73
CA LEU A 19 20.76 -4.87 5.19
C LEU A 19 20.65 -6.36 4.82
N LEU A 20 19.93 -7.14 5.61
CA LEU A 20 19.73 -8.59 5.38
C LEU A 20 18.70 -8.87 4.27
N PHE A 21 17.56 -8.17 4.31
CA PHE A 21 16.45 -8.40 3.39
C PHE A 21 16.56 -7.57 2.10
N GLY A 22 17.26 -6.42 2.15
CA GLY A 22 17.39 -5.48 1.04
C GLY A 22 16.17 -4.56 0.85
N ALA A 23 16.40 -3.41 0.22
CA ALA A 23 15.37 -2.43 -0.09
C ALA A 23 14.16 -2.96 -0.90
N PRO A 24 14.30 -3.85 -1.91
CA PRO A 24 13.14 -4.27 -2.70
C PRO A 24 12.26 -5.33 -2.03
N LYS A 25 12.73 -6.02 -0.98
CA LYS A 25 11.96 -7.10 -0.33
C LYS A 25 11.04 -6.58 0.78
N LEU A 26 11.39 -5.50 1.46
CA LEU A 26 10.50 -4.87 2.45
C LEU A 26 9.15 -4.38 1.90
N PRO A 27 9.08 -3.64 0.77
CA PRO A 27 7.80 -3.17 0.25
C PRO A 27 6.93 -4.33 -0.23
N GLY A 28 7.52 -5.38 -0.79
CA GLY A 28 6.80 -6.60 -1.18
C GLY A 28 6.17 -7.30 0.01
N LEU A 29 6.93 -7.54 1.08
CA LEU A 29 6.43 -8.15 2.31
C LEU A 29 5.38 -7.29 3.00
N ALA A 30 5.61 -5.97 3.08
CA ALA A 30 4.64 -5.04 3.67
C ALA A 30 3.32 -5.03 2.88
N LYS A 31 3.38 -5.09 1.54
CA LYS A 31 2.19 -5.11 0.69
C LYS A 31 1.40 -6.41 0.89
N SER A 32 2.05 -7.58 0.91
CA SER A 32 1.37 -8.86 1.14
C SER A 32 0.79 -8.97 2.55
N LEU A 33 1.55 -8.57 3.59
CA LEU A 33 1.07 -8.54 4.98
C LEU A 33 -0.07 -7.55 5.15
N GLY A 34 0.02 -6.36 4.55
CA GLY A 34 -1.03 -5.34 4.60
C GLY A 34 -2.33 -5.81 3.96
N GLN A 35 -2.26 -6.52 2.83
CA GLN A 35 -3.42 -7.12 2.20
C GLN A 35 -4.09 -8.18 3.09
N SER A 36 -3.32 -9.10 3.67
CA SER A 36 -3.86 -10.10 4.61
C SER A 36 -4.43 -9.47 5.88
N MET A 37 -3.77 -8.45 6.43
CA MET A 37 -4.24 -7.72 7.61
C MET A 37 -5.52 -6.93 7.33
N ARG A 38 -5.70 -6.37 6.12
CA ARG A 38 -6.92 -5.62 5.75
C ARG A 38 -8.15 -6.53 5.75
N ILE A 39 -8.02 -7.73 5.19
CA ILE A 39 -9.09 -8.73 5.17
C ILE A 39 -9.41 -9.17 6.60
N PHE A 40 -8.39 -9.57 7.36
CA PHE A 40 -8.56 -9.99 8.75
C PHE A 40 -9.17 -8.88 9.64
N ARG A 41 -8.74 -7.63 9.48
CA ARG A 41 -9.32 -6.48 10.20
C ARG A 41 -10.78 -6.25 9.84
N GLY A 42 -11.17 -6.46 8.58
CA GLY A 42 -12.56 -6.35 8.14
C GLY A 42 -13.45 -7.41 8.80
N GLU A 43 -13.03 -8.67 8.78
CA GLU A 43 -13.75 -9.78 9.40
C GLU A 43 -13.84 -9.62 10.94
N VAL A 44 -12.73 -9.27 11.59
CA VAL A 44 -12.71 -9.04 13.04
C VAL A 44 -13.55 -7.83 13.44
N LYS A 45 -13.60 -6.79 12.61
CA LYS A 45 -14.43 -5.60 12.88
C LYS A 45 -15.91 -5.93 12.71
N ALA A 46 -16.30 -6.67 11.68
CA ALA A 46 -17.69 -7.15 11.51
C ALA A 46 -18.16 -7.98 12.71
N MET A 47 -17.33 -8.92 13.16
CA MET A 47 -17.64 -9.75 14.34
C MET A 47 -17.73 -8.94 15.65
N LYS A 48 -17.05 -7.78 15.72
CA LYS A 48 -17.11 -6.86 16.87
C LYS A 48 -18.28 -5.87 16.77
N GLU A 49 -18.73 -5.52 15.56
CA GLU A 49 -19.91 -4.68 15.32
C GLU A 49 -21.21 -5.46 15.56
N ASP A 50 -21.23 -6.78 15.30
CA ASP A 50 -22.39 -7.65 15.56
C ASP A 50 -22.74 -7.75 17.08
N ASP A 51 -21.79 -7.43 17.97
CA ASP A 51 -22.00 -7.35 19.43
C ASP A 51 -22.33 -5.92 19.93
N SER A 52 -22.29 -4.89 19.07
CA SER A 52 -22.64 -3.50 19.44
C SER A 52 -23.03 -2.64 18.22
N ALA A 53 -24.34 -2.52 18.00
CA ALA A 53 -25.10 -1.52 17.23
C ALA A 53 -24.57 -1.01 15.86
N PRO A 54 -25.39 -1.01 14.80
CA PRO A 54 -24.91 -0.79 13.43
C PRO A 54 -24.73 0.69 13.09
N GLY A 55 -23.51 1.09 12.72
CA GLY A 55 -23.29 2.41 12.11
C GLY A 55 -21.82 2.83 11.94
N ALA A 56 -21.12 2.27 10.96
CA ALA A 56 -19.90 2.89 10.42
C ALA A 56 -19.68 2.53 8.94
N THR A 57 -19.80 3.54 8.08
CA THR A 57 -19.51 3.57 6.64
C THR A 57 -18.14 2.94 6.31
N PRO A 58 -18.01 2.17 5.21
CA PRO A 58 -16.71 1.62 4.79
C PRO A 58 -15.71 2.75 4.46
N PRO A 59 -14.43 2.63 4.87
CA PRO A 59 -13.41 3.54 4.40
C PRO A 59 -13.13 3.25 2.92
N VAL A 60 -13.49 4.23 2.09
CA VAL A 60 -12.99 4.35 0.72
C VAL A 60 -11.51 4.68 0.82
N ASP A 61 -10.65 3.69 0.60
CA ASP A 61 -9.22 3.94 0.36
C ASP A 61 -8.98 3.85 -1.14
N ASP A 62 -9.10 5.00 -1.79
CA ASP A 62 -8.39 5.33 -3.00
C ASP A 62 -6.98 5.80 -2.59
N ALA A 63 -5.94 5.05 -2.95
CA ALA A 63 -4.55 5.54 -2.97
C ALA A 63 -3.64 4.60 -3.78
N ALA A 64 -3.54 4.97 -5.06
CA ALA A 64 -2.42 4.79 -5.98
C ALA A 64 -1.08 4.24 -5.42
N ALA A 65 -0.59 3.18 -6.07
CA ALA A 65 0.79 3.06 -6.54
C ALA A 65 0.89 1.86 -7.49
N ALA A 66 0.45 2.06 -8.73
CA ALA A 66 0.96 1.28 -9.84
C ALA A 66 2.24 1.97 -10.33
N PRO A 67 3.35 1.26 -10.46
CA PRO A 67 4.28 1.50 -11.55
C PRO A 67 4.02 0.41 -12.59
N THR A 68 3.17 0.76 -13.55
CA THR A 68 3.27 0.20 -14.90
C THR A 68 4.50 0.86 -15.52
N ASP A 69 5.67 0.25 -15.36
CA ASP A 69 6.83 0.57 -16.18
C ASP A 69 7.60 -0.71 -16.48
N ALA A 70 7.28 -1.29 -17.64
CA ALA A 70 8.23 -1.80 -18.62
C ALA A 70 7.50 -2.70 -19.62
N SER A 71 7.58 -2.28 -20.89
CA SER A 71 7.44 -3.12 -22.09
C SER A 71 6.02 -3.44 -22.56
N VAL A 72 5.47 -2.60 -23.45
CA VAL A 72 5.16 -3.01 -24.83
C VAL A 72 5.32 -1.81 -25.76
N SER A 73 6.27 -1.93 -26.69
CA SER A 73 6.53 -1.03 -27.80
C SER A 73 5.36 -0.95 -28.79
N ARG A 74 4.99 0.25 -29.27
CA ARG A 74 4.77 0.50 -30.72
C ARG A 74 4.67 2.01 -31.04
N PRO A 75 5.15 2.42 -32.23
CA PRO A 75 5.48 3.80 -32.57
C PRO A 75 4.24 4.60 -32.98
N ALA A 76 4.30 5.89 -32.69
CA ALA A 76 3.34 6.89 -33.15
C ALA A 76 3.42 7.07 -34.68
N THR A 77 2.29 6.86 -35.35
CA THR A 77 2.00 7.55 -36.61
C THR A 77 0.85 8.51 -36.35
N THR A 78 1.25 9.76 -36.12
CA THR A 78 0.41 10.96 -36.18
C THR A 78 -0.21 11.06 -37.58
N SER A 79 -1.54 11.03 -37.64
CA SER A 79 -2.36 11.55 -38.75
C SER A 79 -3.22 12.64 -38.12
N THR A 80 -2.81 13.91 -38.11
CA THR A 80 -3.12 14.90 -39.17
C THR A 80 -4.64 14.98 -39.35
N GLU A 81 -5.34 15.83 -38.60
CA GLU A 81 -5.85 17.16 -39.04
C GLU A 81 -7.33 17.04 -39.51
N PRO A 82 -8.23 18.05 -39.57
CA PRO A 82 -8.53 19.25 -38.75
C PRO A 82 -10.06 19.40 -38.39
N HIS A 83 -10.38 20.51 -37.70
CA HIS A 83 -11.60 21.34 -37.92
C HIS A 83 -12.93 20.95 -37.21
N PRO A 84 -13.92 21.87 -37.09
CA PRO A 84 -14.06 22.83 -35.99
C PRO A 84 -15.50 22.84 -35.44
N LYS A 85 -15.77 23.77 -34.53
CA LYS A 85 -17.05 24.00 -33.87
C LYS A 85 -18.08 24.68 -34.79
N PRO A 86 -19.38 24.45 -34.58
CA PRO A 86 -20.41 25.48 -34.58
C PRO A 86 -20.82 25.88 -33.15
#